data_AF-A0A9D1WIP3-F1
#
_entry.id   AF-A0A9D1WIP3-F1
#
_cell.length_a   1.000
_cell.length_b   1.000
_cell.length_c   1.000
_cell.angle_alpha   90.00
_cell.angle_beta   90.00
_cell.angle_gamma   90.00
#
_symmetry.space_group_name_H-M   'P 1'
#
loop_
_entity.id
_entity.type
_entity.pdbx_description
1 polymer ?
#
loop_
_entity_poly.entity_id
_entity_poly.type
_entity_poly.pdbx_seq_one_letter_code
_entity_poly.pdbx_strand_id
1 'polypeptide(L)' 'MKKKTRIFLLLAFVLCMTFLPVSVQGLGTRTVMAAATNGWRQAGDYWYYYIDGKKQTGFIEVGGKTYYLDSRGRMCT' A
#
# COMPACT_ATOMS: atom_id res chain seq x y z
N MET A 1 26.50 -9.62 8.22
CA MET A 1 25.37 -8.69 7.95
C MET A 1 24.02 -9.44 7.90
N LYS A 2 23.62 -10.14 8.97
CA LYS A 2 22.39 -10.98 9.01
C LYS A 2 21.30 -10.49 9.99
N LYS A 3 21.53 -9.33 10.62
CA LYS A 3 20.71 -8.81 11.73
C LYS A 3 19.57 -7.88 11.27
N LYS A 4 19.71 -7.26 10.09
CA LYS A 4 18.73 -6.30 9.55
C LYS A 4 17.44 -6.96 9.04
N THR A 5 17.53 -8.19 8.53
CA THR A 5 16.38 -8.95 8.00
C THR A 5 15.41 -9.45 9.07
N ARG A 6 15.89 -9.76 10.28
CA ARG A 6 15.05 -10.30 11.37
C ARG A 6 14.19 -9.22 12.04
N ILE A 7 14.72 -7.99 12.12
CA ILE A 7 13.98 -6.83 12.66
C ILE A 7 12.90 -6.38 11.67
N PHE A 8 13.18 -6.44 10.36
CA PHE A 8 12.21 -6.15 9.29
C PHE A 8 11.00 -7.11 9.32
N LEU A 9 11.24 -8.39 9.63
CA LEU A 9 10.21 -9.44 9.70
C LEU A 9 9.31 -9.30 10.93
N LEU A 10 9.84 -8.83 12.07
CA LEU A 10 9.07 -8.56 13.28
C LEU A 10 8.25 -7.25 13.17
N LEU A 11 8.77 -6.24 12.48
CA LEU A 11 8.04 -4.99 12.21
C LEU A 11 6.84 -5.20 11.27
N ALA A 12 6.96 -6.12 10.30
CA ALA A 12 5.86 -6.51 9.42
C ALA A 12 4.74 -7.25 10.19
N PHE A 13 5.08 -7.99 11.24
CA PHE A 13 4.10 -8.75 12.04
C PHE A 13 3.34 -7.87 13.04
N VAL A 14 4.03 -6.91 13.68
CA VAL A 14 3.41 -5.96 14.63
C VAL A 14 2.50 -4.93 13.93
N LEU A 15 2.76 -4.62 12.66
CA LEU A 15 1.92 -3.72 11.84
C LEU A 15 0.59 -4.37 11.42
N CYS A 16 0.47 -5.70 11.47
CA CYS A 16 -0.72 -6.44 11.02
C CYS A 16 -1.75 -6.67 12.14
N MET A 17 -1.34 -6.76 13.41
CA MET A 17 -2.25 -7.01 14.53
C MET A 17 -2.89 -5.75 15.13
N THR A 18 -2.44 -4.54 14.78
CA THR A 18 -2.92 -3.28 15.39
C THR A 18 -3.96 -2.53 14.54
N PHE A 19 -4.26 -2.99 13.33
CA PHE A 19 -5.22 -2.34 12.43
C PHE A 19 -6.50 -3.17 12.25
N LEU A 20 -7.26 -3.33 13.33
CA LEU A 20 -8.71 -3.49 13.22
C LEU A 20 -9.36 -2.17 13.63
N PRO A 21 -9.68 -1.26 12.69
CA PRO A 21 -10.66 -0.24 12.98
C PRO A 21 -12.05 -0.88 12.91
N VAL A 22 -12.60 -1.26 14.07
CA VAL A 22 -14.06 -1.29 14.21
C VAL A 22 -14.51 0.16 14.21
N SER A 23 -15.09 0.60 13.10
CA SER A 23 -15.82 1.86 13.05
C SER A 23 -17.06 1.68 12.19
N VAL A 24 -18.17 1.37 12.87
CA VAL A 24 -19.53 1.56 12.35
C VAL A 24 -19.74 3.07 12.20
N GLN A 25 -19.84 3.56 10.97
CA GLN A 25 -20.32 4.92 10.71
C GLN A 25 -21.26 4.89 9.50
N GLY A 26 -22.55 5.04 9.80
CA GLY A 26 -23.57 5.38 8.82
C GLY A 26 -23.64 6.90 8.58
N LEU A 27 -24.42 7.24 7.55
CA LEU A 27 -24.88 8.56 7.11
C LEU A 27 -23.95 9.37 6.19
N GLY A 28 -24.43 9.64 4.96
CA GLY A 28 -24.11 10.87 4.23
C GLY A 28 -23.57 10.72 2.80
N THR A 29 -24.36 11.19 1.83
CA THR A 29 -24.04 11.56 0.43
C THR A 29 -23.39 10.51 -0.48
N ARG A 30 -24.19 9.98 -1.40
CA ARG A 30 -23.74 9.26 -2.60
C ARG A 30 -23.19 10.25 -3.63
N THR A 31 -22.08 10.92 -3.33
CA THR A 31 -21.24 11.40 -4.43
C THR A 31 -20.71 10.14 -5.07
N VAL A 32 -21.09 9.86 -6.31
CA VAL A 32 -20.35 8.90 -7.16
C VAL A 32 -19.00 9.56 -7.48
N MET A 33 -18.18 9.79 -6.46
CA MET A 33 -16.75 9.93 -6.63
C MET A 33 -16.40 8.61 -7.32
N ALA A 34 -16.16 8.65 -8.64
CA ALA A 34 -15.45 7.57 -9.28
C ALA A 34 -14.24 7.37 -8.37
N ALA A 35 -14.25 6.28 -7.61
CA ALA A 35 -13.23 6.05 -6.61
C ALA A 35 -11.96 5.82 -7.42
N ALA A 36 -11.25 6.92 -7.66
CA ALA A 36 -9.88 6.95 -8.11
C ALA A 36 -9.21 5.85 -7.31
N THR A 37 -8.84 4.77 -8.00
CA THR A 37 -8.39 3.53 -7.36
C THR A 37 -7.00 3.84 -6.85
N ASN A 38 -6.95 4.52 -5.70
CA ASN A 38 -5.74 5.04 -5.12
C ASN A 38 -5.29 4.03 -4.09
N GLY A 39 -4.06 3.58 -4.20
CA GLY A 39 -3.48 2.65 -3.26
C GLY A 39 -2.86 1.42 -3.89
N TRP A 40 -2.50 0.50 -3.01
CA TRP A 40 -1.83 -0.74 -3.33
C TRP A 40 -2.80 -1.77 -3.90
N ARG A 41 -2.40 -2.39 -5.00
CA ARG A 41 -3.14 -3.45 -5.65
C ARG A 41 -2.19 -4.61 -5.94
N GLN A 42 -2.56 -5.79 -5.46
CA GLN A 42 -1.84 -7.01 -5.78
C GLN A 42 -2.39 -7.61 -7.08
N ALA A 43 -1.50 -8.01 -7.99
CA ALA A 43 -1.84 -8.80 -9.15
C ALA A 43 -0.79 -9.91 -9.33
N GLY A 44 -1.22 -11.16 -9.08
CA GLY A 44 -0.32 -12.31 -8.96
C GLY A 44 0.64 -12.14 -7.77
N ASP A 45 1.92 -12.33 -8.04
CA ASP A 45 3.00 -12.22 -7.05
C ASP A 45 3.55 -10.80 -6.90
N TYR A 46 2.96 -9.81 -7.60
CA TYR A 46 3.47 -8.45 -7.64
C TYR A 46 2.48 -7.44 -7.07
N TRP A 47 3.04 -6.44 -6.39
CA TRP A 47 2.31 -5.27 -5.89
C TRP A 47 2.48 -4.09 -6.83
N TYR A 48 1.40 -3.35 -7.03
CA TYR A 48 1.35 -2.16 -7.87
C TYR A 48 0.71 -1.03 -7.05
N TYR A 49 1.15 0.19 -7.28
CA TYR A 49 0.53 1.37 -6.68
C TYR A 49 -0.19 2.18 -7.74
N TYR A 50 -1.43 2.55 -7.47
CA TYR A 50 -2.25 3.36 -8.35
C TYR A 50 -2.55 4.71 -7.70
N ILE A 51 -2.52 5.77 -8.50
CA ILE A 51 -2.96 7.13 -8.15
C ILE A 51 -3.82 7.63 -9.30
N ASP A 52 -5.05 8.01 -9.01
CA ASP A 52 -6.08 8.45 -9.95
C ASP A 52 -6.26 7.48 -11.12
N GLY A 53 -6.23 6.18 -10.80
CA GLY A 53 -6.32 5.09 -11.79
C GLY A 53 -5.05 4.87 -12.62
N LYS A 54 -3.98 5.64 -12.39
CA LYS A 54 -2.70 5.50 -13.08
C LYS A 54 -1.71 4.71 -12.24
N LYS A 55 -1.12 3.69 -12.87
CA LYS A 55 -0.03 2.90 -12.29
C LYS A 55 1.22 3.76 -12.12
N GLN A 56 1.75 3.81 -10.91
CA GLN A 56 2.98 4.53 -10.59
C GLN A 56 4.23 3.69 -10.91
N THR A 57 5.35 4.37 -11.10
CA THR A 57 6.68 3.79 -11.34
C THR A 57 7.73 4.64 -10.64
N GLY A 58 8.90 4.09 -10.34
CA GLY A 58 9.97 4.80 -9.64
C GLY A 58 9.75 4.86 -8.12
N PHE A 59 10.36 5.84 -7.46
CA PHE A 59 10.23 6.03 -6.02
C PHE A 59 8.90 6.72 -5.68
N ILE A 60 8.12 6.10 -4.81
CA ILE A 60 6.88 6.65 -4.27
C ILE A 60 6.96 6.72 -2.75
N GLU A 61 6.33 7.73 -2.15
CA GLU A 61 6.20 7.83 -0.70
C GLU A 61 4.76 7.56 -0.29
N VAL A 62 4.57 6.56 0.57
CA VAL A 62 3.25 6.19 1.10
C VAL A 62 3.35 6.10 2.61
N GLY A 63 2.71 7.03 3.32
CA GLY A 63 2.70 7.07 4.78
C GLY A 63 4.08 7.25 5.40
N GLY A 64 4.92 8.12 4.83
CA GLY A 64 6.27 8.38 5.31
C GLY A 64 7.28 7.25 5.04
N LYS A 65 6.94 6.31 4.16
CA LYS A 65 7.82 5.22 3.71
C LYS A 65 8.00 5.30 2.20
N THR A 66 9.25 5.20 1.76
CA THR A 66 9.58 5.18 0.32
C THR A 66 9.59 3.76 -0.21
N TYR A 67 8.86 3.51 -1.29
CA TYR A 67 8.83 2.26 -2.02
C TYR A 67 9.33 2.47 -3.44
N TYR A 68 10.00 1.47 -4.02
CA TYR A 68 10.46 1.51 -5.39
C TYR A 68 9.61 0.61 -6.27
N LEU A 69 9.07 1.18 -7.34
CA LEU A 69 8.34 0.49 -8.38
C LEU A 69 9.21 0.44 -9.64
N ASP A 70 9.35 -0.74 -10.25
CA ASP A 70 10.13 -0.89 -11.48
C ASP A 70 9.48 -0.18 -12.69
N SER A 71 10.12 -0.26 -13.86
CA SER A 71 9.58 0.31 -15.11
C SER A 71 8.24 -0.30 -15.54
N ARG A 72 7.88 -1.47 -15.00
CA ARG A 72 6.60 -2.14 -15.19
C ARG A 72 5.62 -1.84 -14.05
N GLY A 73 5.97 -1.00 -13.09
CA GLY A 73 5.16 -0.59 -11.95
C GLY A 73 5.07 -1.65 -10.84
N ARG A 74 5.90 -2.70 -10.89
CA ARG A 74 5.96 -3.75 -9.86
C ARG A 74 6.79 -3.26 -8.71
N MET A 75 6.30 -3.44 -7.49
CA MET A 75 7.06 -3.18 -6.28
C MET A 75 8.26 -4.10 -6.21
N CYS A 76 9.44 -3.50 -6.13
CA CYS A 76 10.64 -4.22 -5.73
C CYS A 76 10.65 -4.29 -4.20
N THR A 77 10.74 -5.53 -3.70
CA THR A 77 10.98 -5.85 -2.29
C THR A 77 12.46 -5.85 -1.97
#